data_AF-A0A506VAY4-F1
#
_entry.id   AF-A0A506VAY4-F1
#
_cell.length_a   1.000
_cell.length_b   1.000
_cell.length_c   1.000
_cell.angle_alpha   90.00
_cell.angle_beta   90.00
_cell.angle_gamma   90.00
#
_symmetry.space_group_name_H-M   'P 1'
#
loop_
_entity.id
_entity.type
_entity.pdbx_description
1 polymer ?
#
loop_
_entity_poly.entity_id
_entity_poly.type
_entity_poly.pdbx_seq_one_letter_code
_entity_poly.pdbx_strand_id
1 'polypeptide(L)'
;MSSKHKNVTDKAVRSVGSISEVSRRFEFQSVQSVANWIAKNRVPSERVIQLCQWGNWSVTPHQLRPDIYPNVQDGLPTSEPE
;
A
#
# COMPACT_ATOMS: atom_id res chain seq x y z
N MET A 1 -18.55 7.55 12.91
CA MET A 1 -18.64 6.24 12.22
C MET A 1 -17.25 5.63 12.20
N SER A 2 -17.00 4.63 13.05
CA SER A 2 -15.71 3.94 13.13
C SER A 2 -15.48 3.10 11.87
N SER A 3 -14.82 3.68 10.87
CA SER A 3 -14.27 2.89 9.76
C SER A 3 -13.11 2.06 10.31
N LYS A 4 -13.43 0.91 10.90
CA LYS A 4 -12.44 -0.12 11.22
C LYS A 4 -11.76 -0.50 9.90
N HIS A 5 -10.45 -0.37 9.87
CA HIS A 5 -9.65 -0.84 8.75
C HIS A 5 -9.92 -2.33 8.53
N LYS A 6 -10.32 -2.72 7.31
CA LYS A 6 -10.68 -4.13 7.04
C LYS A 6 -9.48 -5.05 7.14
N ASN A 7 -8.34 -4.62 6.58
CA ASN A 7 -7.07 -5.35 6.56
C ASN A 7 -5.89 -4.37 6.45
N VAL A 8 -4.65 -4.88 6.47
CA VAL A 8 -3.43 -4.06 6.28
C VAL A 8 -3.41 -3.30 4.95
N THR A 9 -3.97 -3.86 3.88
CA THR A 9 -4.09 -3.18 2.59
C THR A 9 -5.05 -1.99 2.63
N ASP A 10 -6.18 -2.13 3.32
CA ASP A 10 -7.13 -1.02 3.52
C ASP A 10 -6.48 0.10 4.33
N LYS A 11 -5.71 -0.26 5.37
CA LYS A 11 -4.91 0.70 6.14
C LYS A 11 -3.93 1.45 5.24
N ALA A 12 -3.16 0.75 4.42
CA ALA A 12 -2.20 1.38 3.50
C ALA A 12 -2.88 2.36 2.52
N VAL A 13 -4.01 1.95 1.92
CA VAL A 13 -4.77 2.79 1.00
C VAL A 13 -5.34 4.02 1.69
N ARG A 14 -5.85 3.87 2.92
CA ARG A 14 -6.36 4.99 3.72
C ARG A 14 -5.26 5.91 4.24
N SER A 15 -4.05 5.40 4.48
CA SER A 15 -2.89 6.24 4.82
C SER A 15 -2.50 7.18 3.68
N VAL A 16 -2.76 6.80 2.42
CA VAL A 16 -2.63 7.72 1.27
C VAL A 16 -3.80 8.70 1.19
N GLY A 17 -5.01 8.20 1.45
CA GLY A 17 -6.23 9.00 1.53
C GLY A 17 -7.49 8.17 1.30
N SER A 18 -7.73 7.72 0.07
CA SER A 18 -8.91 6.93 -0.29
C SER A 18 -8.66 6.05 -1.52
N ILE A 19 -9.51 5.05 -1.73
CA ILE A 19 -9.43 4.12 -2.88
C ILE A 19 -9.38 4.89 -4.20
N SER A 20 -10.23 5.92 -4.36
CA SER A 20 -10.27 6.76 -5.57
C SER A 20 -9.00 7.59 -5.77
N GLU A 21 -8.43 8.13 -4.69
CA GLU A 21 -7.18 8.89 -4.73
C GLU A 21 -6.03 7.98 -5.15
N VAL A 22 -5.90 6.80 -4.51
CA VAL A 22 -4.88 5.81 -4.87
C VAL A 22 -5.05 5.33 -6.31
N SER A 23 -6.29 5.07 -6.74
CA SER A 23 -6.58 4.68 -8.11
C SER A 23 -6.14 5.73 -9.12
N ARG A 24 -6.40 7.00 -8.82
CA ARG A 24 -6.04 8.13 -9.68
C ARG A 24 -4.52 8.34 -9.73
N ARG A 25 -3.81 8.20 -8.61
CA ARG A 25 -2.34 8.29 -8.56
C ARG A 25 -1.65 7.17 -9.32
N PHE A 26 -2.23 5.97 -9.32
CA PHE A 26 -1.75 4.85 -10.14
C PHE A 26 -2.28 4.87 -11.59
N GLU A 27 -3.03 5.91 -11.97
CA GLU A 27 -3.64 6.05 -13.30
C GLU A 27 -4.49 4.85 -13.71
N PHE A 28 -5.10 4.16 -12.73
CA PHE A 28 -6.02 3.07 -13.02
C PHE A 28 -7.31 3.61 -13.62
N GLN A 29 -7.77 2.94 -14.67
CA GLN A 29 -9.07 3.23 -15.29
C GLN A 29 -10.25 3.00 -14.34
N SER A 30 -10.07 2.18 -13.29
CA SER A 30 -11.13 1.88 -12.32
C SER A 30 -10.61 1.67 -10.90
N VAL A 31 -11.36 2.21 -9.93
CA VAL A 31 -11.16 2.02 -8.48
C VAL A 31 -11.31 0.56 -8.04
N GLN A 32 -11.93 -0.28 -8.88
CA GLN A 32 -12.09 -1.71 -8.66
C GLN A 32 -10.75 -2.42 -8.48
N SER A 33 -9.68 -1.98 -9.15
CA SER A 33 -8.33 -2.54 -9.00
C SER A 33 -7.85 -2.45 -7.55
N VAL A 34 -7.98 -1.26 -6.96
CA VAL A 34 -7.58 -1.00 -5.56
C VAL A 34 -8.54 -1.69 -4.59
N ALA A 35 -9.85 -1.71 -4.88
CA ALA A 35 -10.82 -2.44 -4.08
C ALA A 35 -10.52 -3.96 -4.04
N ASN A 36 -10.11 -4.53 -5.18
CA ASN A 36 -9.71 -5.93 -5.29
C ASN A 36 -8.44 -6.23 -4.48
N TRP A 37 -7.48 -5.30 -4.42
CA TRP A 37 -6.30 -5.46 -3.55
C TRP A 37 -6.70 -5.57 -2.08
N ILE A 38 -7.65 -4.74 -1.63
CA ILE A 38 -8.16 -4.77 -0.26
C ILE A 38 -8.92 -6.07 0.02
N ALA A 39 -9.78 -6.49 -0.92
CA ALA A 39 -10.56 -7.72 -0.80
C ALA A 39 -9.67 -8.97 -0.74
N LYS A 40 -8.63 -9.03 -1.57
CA LYS A 40 -7.63 -10.12 -1.58
C LYS A 40 -6.53 -9.95 -0.54
N ASN A 41 -6.54 -8.83 0.20
CA ASN A 41 -5.48 -8.38 1.09
C ASN A 41 -4.07 -8.53 0.48
N ARG A 42 -3.93 -8.25 -0.82
CA ARG A 42 -2.69 -8.48 -1.56
C ARG A 42 -2.47 -7.36 -2.57
N VAL A 43 -1.34 -6.67 -2.41
CA VAL A 43 -0.88 -5.64 -3.35
C VAL A 43 0.22 -6.26 -4.24
N PRO A 44 0.27 -5.92 -5.55
CA PRO A 44 1.37 -6.32 -6.43
C PRO A 44 2.71 -5.78 -5.93
N SER A 45 3.77 -6.57 -6.00
CA SER A 45 5.12 -6.17 -5.55
C SER A 45 5.58 -4.85 -6.15
N GLU A 46 5.32 -4.64 -7.44
CA GLU A 46 5.66 -3.43 -8.18
C GLU A 46 4.96 -2.16 -7.65
N ARG A 47 3.81 -2.31 -6.97
CA ARG A 47 2.99 -1.19 -6.46
C ARG A 47 3.08 -1.03 -4.95
N VAL A 48 3.58 -2.04 -4.24
CA VAL A 48 3.73 -2.02 -2.77
C VAL A 48 4.59 -0.84 -2.33
N ILE A 49 5.78 -0.67 -2.90
CA ILE A 49 6.72 0.39 -2.51
C ILE A 49 6.11 1.78 -2.73
N GLN A 50 5.53 2.01 -3.93
CA GLN A 50 4.89 3.29 -4.26
C GLN A 50 3.71 3.60 -3.31
N LEU A 51 2.87 2.60 -3.00
CA LEU A 51 1.76 2.75 -2.07
C LEU A 51 2.25 3.11 -0.65
N CYS A 52 3.27 2.41 -0.16
CA CYS A 52 3.89 2.67 1.14
C CYS A 52 4.50 4.08 1.19
N GLN A 53 5.21 4.49 0.13
CA GLN A 53 5.82 5.82 0.02
C GLN A 53 4.76 6.93 0.10
N TRP A 54 3.67 6.82 -0.66
CA TRP A 54 2.58 7.80 -0.60
C TRP A 54 1.86 7.83 0.75
N GLY A 55 1.77 6.68 1.41
CA GLY A 55 1.21 6.55 2.76
C GLY A 55 2.19 6.94 3.85
N ASN A 56 3.28 7.64 3.50
CA ASN A 56 4.33 8.10 4.41
C ASN A 56 4.91 6.97 5.27
N TRP A 57 5.03 5.77 4.68
CA TRP A 57 5.51 4.54 5.31
C TRP A 57 4.70 4.10 6.55
N SER A 58 3.43 4.54 6.66
CA SER A 58 2.50 4.12 7.73
C SER A 58 2.24 2.61 7.75
N VAL A 59 2.37 1.97 6.60
CA VAL A 59 2.39 0.52 6.40
C VAL A 59 3.64 0.21 5.58
N THR A 60 4.38 -0.83 5.96
CA THR A 60 5.61 -1.24 5.27
C THR A 60 5.36 -2.35 4.24
N PRO A 61 6.26 -2.53 3.26
CA PRO A 61 6.19 -3.63 2.30
C PRO A 61 6.10 -5.00 3.00
N HIS A 62 6.88 -5.19 4.06
CA HIS A 62 6.83 -6.35 4.94
C HIS A 62 5.44 -6.64 5.50
N GLN A 63 4.69 -5.61 5.93
CA GLN A 63 3.33 -5.79 6.44
C GLN A 63 2.33 -6.18 5.34
N LEU A 64 2.54 -5.74 4.10
CA LEU A 64 1.65 -6.05 2.97
C LEU A 64 1.94 -7.40 2.33
N ARG A 65 3.23 -7.74 2.19
CA ARG A 65 3.72 -8.94 1.49
C ARG A 65 4.95 -9.49 2.22
N PRO A 66 4.76 -10.12 3.40
CA PRO A 66 5.87 -10.72 4.15
C PRO A 66 6.52 -11.90 3.41
N ASP A 67 5.83 -12.46 2.40
CA ASP A 67 6.32 -13.55 1.55
C ASP A 67 7.47 -13.15 0.63
N ILE A 68 7.53 -11.89 0.19
CA ILE A 68 8.64 -11.37 -0.65
C ILE A 68 9.52 -10.37 0.11
N TYR A 69 8.99 -9.77 1.17
CA TYR A 69 9.68 -8.84 2.05
C TYR A 69 9.82 -9.48 3.44
N PRO A 70 10.74 -10.43 3.67
CA PRO A 70 10.86 -11.11 4.96
C PRO A 70 11.37 -10.18 6.07
N ASN A 71 12.09 -9.11 5.71
CA ASN A 71 12.65 -8.15 6.65
C ASN A 71 11.85 -6.84 6.69
N VAL A 72 11.86 -6.16 7.84
CA VAL A 72 11.11 -4.90 8.03
C VAL A 72 11.69 -3.74 7.23
N GLN A 73 13.01 -3.75 6.98
CA GLN A 73 13.70 -2.74 6.15
C GLN A 73 13.57 -3.00 4.64
N ASP A 74 12.97 -4.11 4.23
CA ASP A 74 12.94 -4.50 2.84
C ASP A 74 11.97 -3.60 2.04
N GLY A 75 12.48 -3.02 0.94
CA GLY A 75 11.76 -2.05 0.13
C GLY A 75 11.55 -0.67 0.78
N LEU A 76 12.16 -0.39 1.93
CA LEU A 76 12.25 0.97 2.48
C LEU A 76 13.32 1.77 1.72
N PRO A 77 13.20 3.11 1.66
CA PRO A 77 14.23 3.93 1.04
C PRO A 77 15.45 3.83 1.95
N THR A 78 16.51 3.18 1.46
CA THR A 78 17.81 3.24 2.10
C THR A 78 18.21 4.71 2.05
N SER A 79 18.24 5.37 3.21
CA SER A 79 18.69 6.74 3.33
C SER A 79 20.18 6.80 2.99
N GLU A 80 20.51 6.81 1.70
CA GLU A 80 21.79 7.30 1.20
C GLU A 80 21.51 8.71 0.65
N PRO A 81 21.78 9.77 1.44
CA PRO A 81 21.85 11.10 0.86
C PRO A 81 23.05 11.11 -0.08
N GLU A 82 22.79 11.17 -1.40
CA GLU A 82 23.80 11.54 -2.41
C GLU A 82 24.13 13.04 -2.30
#